data_AF-A0A9W6QJ30-F1
#
_entry.id   AF-A0A9W6QJ30-F1
#
_cell.length_a   1.000
_cell.length_b   1.000
_cell.length_c   1.000
_cell.angle_alpha   90.00
_cell.angle_beta   90.00
_cell.angle_gamma   90.00
#
_symmetry.space_group_name_H-M   'P 1'
#
loop_
_entity.id
_entity.type
_entity.pdbx_description
1 polymer ?
#
loop_
_entity_poly.entity_id
_entity_poly.type
_entity_poly.pdbx_seq_one_letter_code
_entity_poly.pdbx_strand_id
1 'polypeptide(L)'
;MRKWMTAVLAVVLVAGVASPAAAEARPGRDRLTGTWVLLSGDSALVERRGGIGLGSRRDATRWRLVYTGVSEGGPAYLIQRGDGRGWVLPQAVPGAPVRVAPFLATIGDARTQRWTIHTNRTKNDATGTKNDAIDVSINSALNGWPVIVTGDYDPRVVVVPETFAPVTYRAVKVGN
;
A
#
# COMPACT_ATOMS: atom_id res chain seq x y z
N MET A 1 72.59 26.61 -2.74
CA MET A 1 71.69 27.54 -2.01
C MET A 1 70.28 26.95 -2.04
N ARG A 2 69.68 26.70 -0.86
CA ARG A 2 68.26 26.36 -0.64
C ARG A 2 67.35 27.39 -1.32
N LYS A 3 66.14 27.00 -1.78
CA LYS A 3 64.84 27.22 -1.09
C LYS A 3 63.71 26.34 -1.70
N TRP A 4 63.20 25.34 -0.98
CA TRP A 4 62.04 25.30 -0.04
C TRP A 4 60.67 25.13 -0.72
N MET A 5 60.02 23.97 -0.50
CA MET A 5 58.58 23.71 -0.23
C MET A 5 58.33 22.20 -0.49
N THR A 6 58.21 21.29 0.50
CA THR A 6 57.11 21.06 1.46
C THR A 6 55.76 20.89 0.72
N ALA A 7 54.94 19.85 0.88
CA ALA A 7 54.85 18.80 1.88
C ALA A 7 54.17 17.56 1.28
N VAL A 8 54.52 16.41 1.84
CA VAL A 8 53.82 15.13 1.72
C VAL A 8 52.43 15.25 2.36
N LEU A 9 51.37 14.81 1.67
CA LEU A 9 50.15 14.36 2.33
C LEU A 9 49.75 13.00 1.77
N ALA A 10 49.87 11.98 2.62
CA ALA A 10 49.48 10.62 2.35
C ALA A 10 47.96 10.54 2.13
N VAL A 11 47.55 10.05 0.97
CA VAL A 11 46.15 9.64 0.74
C VAL A 11 46.00 8.26 1.37
N VAL A 12 45.17 8.21 2.40
CA VAL A 12 44.75 7.00 3.11
C VAL A 12 44.10 6.02 2.13
N LEU A 13 44.66 4.82 2.04
CA LEU A 13 44.01 3.63 1.48
C LEU A 13 42.77 3.32 2.31
N VAL A 14 41.57 3.60 1.78
CA VAL A 14 40.34 2.98 2.27
C VAL A 14 40.11 1.72 1.45
N ALA A 15 40.53 0.59 2.02
CA ALA A 15 40.10 -0.72 1.58
C ALA A 15 38.61 -0.91 1.92
N GLY A 16 37.84 -1.37 0.94
CA GLY A 16 36.70 -2.25 1.19
C GLY A 16 35.46 -1.64 1.80
N VAL A 17 34.67 -0.94 0.99
CA VAL A 17 33.25 -1.27 0.82
C VAL A 17 32.91 -0.84 -0.59
N ALA A 18 32.95 -1.80 -1.53
CA ALA A 18 32.07 -1.68 -2.68
C ALA A 18 30.68 -1.55 -2.06
N SER A 19 30.13 -0.33 -2.07
CA SER A 19 28.70 -0.14 -1.84
C SER A 19 28.04 -1.21 -2.69
N PRO A 20 27.26 -2.14 -2.12
CA PRO A 20 26.37 -2.89 -2.98
C PRO A 20 25.58 -1.78 -3.67
N ALA A 21 25.80 -1.62 -4.98
CA ALA A 21 24.87 -0.91 -5.83
C ALA A 21 23.53 -1.46 -5.36
N ALA A 22 22.77 -0.63 -4.65
CA ALA A 22 21.51 -1.02 -4.11
C ALA A 22 20.79 -1.49 -5.36
N ALA A 23 20.65 -2.82 -5.48
CA ALA A 23 19.84 -3.40 -6.50
C ALA A 23 18.51 -2.72 -6.23
N GLU A 24 18.15 -1.75 -7.07
CA GLU A 24 16.89 -1.04 -6.98
C GLU A 24 15.88 -2.15 -6.91
N ALA A 25 15.37 -2.38 -5.70
CA ALA A 25 14.37 -3.38 -5.45
C ALA A 25 13.16 -2.81 -6.16
N ARG A 26 13.02 -3.11 -7.46
CA ARG A 26 11.84 -2.77 -8.26
C ARG A 26 10.67 -3.23 -7.40
N PRO A 27 9.89 -2.31 -6.81
CA PRO A 27 8.97 -2.72 -5.77
C PRO A 27 7.86 -3.52 -6.43
N GLY A 28 7.91 -4.84 -6.24
CA GLY A 28 6.78 -5.78 -6.17
C GLY A 28 5.64 -5.64 -7.18
N ARG A 29 5.88 -5.22 -8.44
CA ARG A 29 4.81 -5.10 -9.46
C ARG A 29 3.97 -6.37 -9.58
N ASP A 30 4.60 -7.53 -9.43
CA ASP A 30 3.94 -8.84 -9.60
C ASP A 30 3.21 -9.33 -8.34
N ARG A 31 3.53 -8.80 -7.14
CA ARG A 31 3.11 -9.41 -5.88
C ARG A 31 1.64 -9.19 -5.54
N LEU A 32 1.06 -8.09 -5.98
CA LEU A 32 -0.34 -7.75 -5.73
C LEU A 32 -1.23 -8.01 -6.95
N THR A 33 -0.73 -8.73 -7.96
CA THR A 33 -1.54 -9.11 -9.12
C THR A 33 -2.55 -10.19 -8.77
N GLY A 34 -3.72 -10.12 -9.39
CA GLY A 34 -4.82 -11.07 -9.22
C GLY A 34 -5.95 -10.54 -8.35
N THR A 35 -6.72 -11.47 -7.78
CA THR A 35 -7.89 -11.19 -6.96
C THR A 35 -7.61 -11.57 -5.50
N TRP A 36 -7.94 -10.66 -4.60
CA TRP A 36 -7.58 -10.67 -3.19
C TRP A 36 -8.80 -10.48 -2.30
N VAL A 37 -8.73 -11.03 -1.10
CA VAL A 37 -9.59 -10.68 0.03
C VAL A 37 -8.73 -9.92 1.03
N LEU A 38 -9.23 -8.80 1.55
CA LEU A 38 -8.56 -8.02 2.58
C LEU A 38 -9.15 -8.36 3.95
N LEU A 39 -8.29 -8.69 4.90
CA LEU A 39 -8.65 -8.99 6.28
C LEU A 39 -8.13 -7.91 7.22
N SER A 40 -8.91 -7.56 8.23
CA SER A 40 -8.52 -6.75 9.38
C SER A 40 -8.68 -7.61 10.63
N GLY A 41 -7.56 -8.06 11.20
CA GLY A 41 -7.56 -9.17 12.16
C GLY A 41 -8.19 -10.43 11.55
N ASP A 42 -9.19 -11.00 12.21
CA ASP A 42 -9.90 -12.20 11.73
C ASP A 42 -11.09 -11.91 10.81
N SER A 43 -11.50 -10.65 10.72
CA SER A 43 -12.65 -10.22 9.92
C SER A 43 -12.25 -9.83 8.50
N ALA A 44 -13.14 -10.04 7.54
CA ALA A 44 -12.94 -9.62 6.16
C ALA A 44 -13.56 -8.26 5.87
N LEU A 45 -12.98 -7.51 4.94
CA LEU A 45 -13.61 -6.33 4.36
C LEU A 45 -14.74 -6.75 3.42
N VAL A 46 -15.94 -6.24 3.68
CA VAL A 46 -17.16 -6.55 2.94
C VAL A 46 -17.82 -5.27 2.47
N GLU A 47 -18.09 -5.19 1.16
CA GLU A 47 -18.91 -4.14 0.57
C GLU A 47 -20.38 -4.40 0.86
N ARG A 48 -21.09 -3.37 1.33
CA ARG A 48 -22.54 -3.37 1.52
C ARG A 48 -23.10 -1.99 1.16
N ARG A 49 -23.97 -1.95 0.16
CA ARG A 49 -24.70 -0.71 -0.24
C ARG A 49 -23.76 0.48 -0.51
N GLY A 50 -22.60 0.24 -1.12
CA GLY A 50 -21.60 1.25 -1.43
C GLY A 50 -20.70 1.67 -0.26
N GLY A 51 -20.90 1.12 0.95
CA GLY A 51 -19.96 1.21 2.07
C GLY A 51 -19.08 -0.03 2.16
N ILE A 52 -17.99 0.08 2.92
CA ILE A 52 -17.10 -1.06 3.25
C ILE A 52 -17.08 -1.18 4.77
N GLY A 53 -17.39 -2.36 5.27
CA GLY A 53 -17.34 -2.68 6.69
C GLY A 53 -16.70 -4.04 6.95
N LEU A 54 -16.85 -4.54 8.18
CA LEU A 54 -16.38 -5.86 8.56
C LEU A 54 -17.47 -6.92 8.40
N GLY A 55 -17.05 -8.13 8.03
CA GLY A 55 -17.92 -9.31 7.96
C GLY A 55 -17.14 -10.61 8.03
N SER A 56 -17.86 -11.72 7.86
CA SER A 56 -17.25 -13.05 7.85
C SER A 56 -16.35 -13.23 6.64
N ARG A 57 -15.35 -14.11 6.74
CA ARG A 57 -14.48 -14.45 5.60
C ARG A 57 -15.23 -15.07 4.43
N ARG A 58 -16.41 -15.67 4.66
CA ARG A 58 -17.25 -16.26 3.60
C ARG A 58 -17.92 -15.20 2.73
N ASP A 59 -18.20 -14.03 3.32
CA ASP A 59 -18.85 -12.91 2.65
C ASP A 59 -17.84 -11.88 2.11
N ALA A 60 -16.54 -12.19 2.19
CA ALA A 60 -15.47 -11.30 1.83
C ALA A 60 -15.62 -10.77 0.40
N THR A 61 -15.48 -9.46 0.25
CA THR A 61 -15.46 -8.88 -1.09
C THR A 61 -14.13 -9.17 -1.78
N ARG A 62 -14.22 -9.62 -3.03
CA ARG A 62 -13.08 -9.92 -3.88
C ARG A 62 -12.62 -8.66 -4.60
N TRP A 63 -11.38 -8.26 -4.36
CA TRP A 63 -10.76 -7.05 -4.89
C TRP A 63 -9.61 -7.39 -5.83
N ARG A 64 -9.56 -6.72 -6.97
CA ARG A 64 -8.39 -6.66 -7.84
C ARG A 64 -7.61 -5.40 -7.50
N LEU A 65 -6.30 -5.57 -7.28
CA LEU A 65 -5.38 -4.47 -7.02
C LEU A 65 -4.65 -4.15 -8.34
N VAL A 66 -5.09 -3.10 -9.02
CA VAL A 66 -4.56 -2.75 -10.35
C VAL A 66 -3.52 -1.66 -10.19
N TYR A 67 -2.27 -1.97 -10.51
CA TYR A 67 -1.19 -1.00 -10.47
C TYR A 67 -1.41 0.12 -11.49
N THR A 68 -1.28 1.37 -11.05
CA THR A 68 -1.52 2.57 -11.88
C THR A 68 -0.30 3.47 -12.04
N GLY A 69 0.83 3.11 -11.43
CA GLY A 69 2.06 3.88 -11.47
C GLY A 69 2.62 4.16 -10.07
N VAL A 70 3.43 5.20 -9.98
CA VAL A 70 4.02 5.68 -8.73
C VAL A 70 3.39 7.03 -8.39
N SER A 71 3.10 7.24 -7.11
CA SER A 71 2.68 8.51 -6.52
C SER A 71 3.75 8.99 -5.54
N GLU A 72 3.59 10.21 -5.02
CA GLU A 72 4.51 10.80 -4.03
C GLU A 72 4.76 9.89 -2.82
N GLY A 73 3.76 9.09 -2.40
CA GLY A 73 3.86 8.13 -1.30
C GLY A 73 4.32 6.72 -1.68
N GLY A 74 4.55 6.41 -2.97
CA GLY A 74 4.93 5.08 -3.44
C GLY A 74 3.99 4.48 -4.49
N PRO A 75 4.03 3.15 -4.72
CA PRO A 75 3.21 2.47 -5.71
C PRO A 75 1.71 2.72 -5.51
N ALA A 76 1.03 3.21 -6.55
CA ALA A 76 -0.37 3.56 -6.53
C ALA A 76 -1.23 2.51 -7.26
N TYR A 77 -2.38 2.19 -6.68
CA TYR A 77 -3.28 1.14 -7.16
C TYR A 77 -4.73 1.61 -7.21
N LEU A 78 -5.52 1.05 -8.12
CA LEU A 78 -6.98 0.97 -7.96
C LEU A 78 -7.31 -0.29 -7.16
N ILE A 79 -8.23 -0.17 -6.21
CA ILE A 79 -8.81 -1.32 -5.51
C ILE A 79 -10.22 -1.51 -6.06
N GLN A 80 -10.41 -2.50 -6.93
CA GLN A 80 -11.62 -2.63 -7.74
C GLN A 80 -12.25 -4.00 -7.69
N ARG A 81 -13.53 -4.09 -8.02
CA ARG A 81 -14.25 -5.35 -8.22
C ARG A 81 -14.27 -5.69 -9.71
N GLY A 82 -14.73 -6.91 -10.02
CA GLY A 82 -14.91 -7.37 -11.39
C GLY A 82 -15.96 -6.59 -12.19
N ASP A 83 -16.84 -5.83 -11.53
CA ASP A 83 -17.92 -5.05 -12.15
C ASP A 83 -17.53 -3.59 -12.48
N GLY A 84 -16.23 -3.25 -12.41
CA GLY A 84 -15.73 -1.90 -12.73
C GLY A 84 -15.97 -0.85 -11.64
N ARG A 85 -16.54 -1.23 -10.49
CA ARG A 85 -16.63 -0.37 -9.31
C ARG A 85 -15.46 -0.63 -8.38
N GLY A 86 -15.06 0.38 -7.62
CA GLY A 86 -13.98 0.23 -6.66
C GLY A 86 -13.96 1.29 -5.59
N TRP A 87 -12.89 1.29 -4.82
CA TRP A 87 -12.72 2.19 -3.69
C TRP A 87 -12.51 3.61 -4.17
N VAL A 88 -13.32 4.51 -3.64
CA VAL A 88 -13.28 5.95 -3.91
C VAL A 88 -13.32 6.69 -2.57
N LEU A 89 -12.52 7.75 -2.48
CA LEU A 89 -12.55 8.74 -1.42
C LEU A 89 -13.29 9.99 -1.92
N PRO A 90 -14.60 10.16 -1.63
CA PRO A 90 -15.37 11.26 -2.21
C PRO A 90 -14.91 12.63 -1.73
N GLN A 91 -14.36 12.70 -0.52
CA GLN A 91 -13.90 13.92 0.13
C GLN A 91 -12.65 13.63 0.97
N ALA A 92 -11.67 14.52 0.95
CA ALA A 92 -10.42 14.39 1.70
C ALA A 92 -10.48 15.13 3.04
N VAL A 93 -11.38 14.69 3.93
CA VAL A 93 -11.53 15.26 5.29
C VAL A 93 -11.28 14.18 6.35
N PRO A 94 -10.87 14.53 7.58
CA PRO A 94 -10.61 13.55 8.63
C PRO A 94 -11.82 12.67 8.90
N GLY A 95 -11.63 11.35 8.90
CA GLY A 95 -12.71 10.37 9.10
C GLY A 95 -13.60 10.17 7.87
N ALA A 96 -13.24 10.69 6.70
CA ALA A 96 -14.02 10.51 5.48
C ALA A 96 -14.18 9.02 5.13
N PRO A 97 -15.40 8.57 4.80
CA PRO A 97 -15.66 7.17 4.49
C PRO A 97 -15.10 6.80 3.12
N VAL A 98 -14.47 5.63 3.04
CA VAL A 98 -14.16 5.00 1.76
C VAL A 98 -15.45 4.37 1.23
N ARG A 99 -15.78 4.69 -0.02
CA ARG A 99 -17.00 4.22 -0.69
C ARG A 99 -16.66 3.31 -1.85
N VAL A 100 -17.64 2.52 -2.27
CA VAL A 100 -17.54 1.71 -3.48
C VAL A 100 -18.43 2.31 -4.55
N ALA A 101 -17.82 2.88 -5.59
CA ALA A 101 -18.50 3.59 -6.67
C ALA A 101 -17.87 3.23 -8.03
N PRO A 102 -18.56 3.48 -9.15
CA PRO A 102 -17.94 3.42 -10.47
C PRO A 102 -16.75 4.38 -10.54
N PHE A 103 -15.68 3.95 -11.19
CA PHE A 103 -14.56 4.86 -11.47
C PHE A 103 -15.00 5.92 -12.49
N LEU A 104 -14.68 7.16 -12.20
CA LEU A 104 -14.99 8.30 -13.08
C LEU A 104 -13.70 8.75 -13.74
N ALA A 105 -13.65 8.64 -15.07
CA ALA A 105 -12.47 9.03 -15.85
C ALA A 105 -12.28 10.56 -15.98
N THR A 106 -13.34 11.35 -15.76
CA THR A 106 -13.39 12.75 -16.25
C THR A 106 -13.88 13.79 -15.24
N ILE A 107 -14.36 13.41 -14.05
CA ILE A 107 -14.94 14.36 -13.08
C ILE A 107 -14.25 14.17 -11.71
N GLY A 108 -13.18 14.93 -11.47
CA GLY A 108 -12.48 15.00 -10.18
C GLY A 108 -10.99 14.64 -10.23
N ASP A 109 -10.29 14.86 -9.11
CA ASP A 109 -8.89 14.44 -8.94
C ASP A 109 -8.81 12.91 -8.97
N ALA A 110 -8.13 12.35 -9.97
CA ALA A 110 -7.95 10.90 -10.13
C ALA A 110 -7.30 10.23 -8.91
N ARG A 111 -6.61 10.99 -8.04
CA ARG A 111 -6.05 10.50 -6.78
C ARG A 111 -7.11 10.09 -5.76
N THR A 112 -8.35 10.60 -5.88
CA THR A 112 -9.50 10.15 -5.05
C THR A 112 -9.88 8.68 -5.28
N GLN A 113 -9.42 8.08 -6.38
CA GLN A 113 -9.70 6.69 -6.76
C GLN A 113 -8.46 5.80 -6.60
N ARG A 114 -7.31 6.39 -6.24
CA ARG A 114 -6.02 5.71 -6.13
C ARG A 114 -5.59 5.57 -4.68
N TRP A 115 -4.91 4.48 -4.40
CA TRP A 115 -4.48 4.08 -3.07
C TRP A 115 -3.03 3.66 -3.11
N THR A 116 -2.24 4.17 -2.18
CA THR A 116 -0.86 3.72 -1.99
C THR A 116 -0.89 2.47 -1.14
N ILE A 117 -0.28 1.39 -1.62
CA ILE A 117 -0.25 0.11 -0.89
C ILE A 117 1.20 -0.28 -0.62
N HIS A 118 1.55 -0.40 0.66
CA HIS A 118 2.86 -0.87 1.08
C HIS A 118 2.76 -2.32 1.56
N THR A 119 3.60 -3.19 1.01
CA THR A 119 3.69 -4.59 1.46
C THR A 119 4.70 -4.70 2.58
N ASN A 120 4.26 -5.14 3.76
CA ASN A 120 5.16 -5.48 4.86
C ASN A 120 5.68 -6.90 4.62
N ARG A 121 7.00 -7.03 4.47
CA ARG A 121 7.64 -8.34 4.33
C ARG A 121 7.63 -9.02 5.70
N THR A 122 6.71 -9.96 5.94
CA THR A 122 6.84 -10.86 7.08
C THR A 122 8.11 -11.69 6.86
N LYS A 123 9.05 -11.61 7.80
CA LYS A 123 10.40 -12.20 7.75
C LYS A 123 10.43 -13.74 7.68
N ASN A 124 9.30 -14.42 7.51
CA ASN A 124 9.17 -15.87 7.71
C ASN A 124 9.29 -16.75 6.47
N ASP A 125 9.44 -16.19 5.26
CA ASP A 125 9.66 -17.02 4.06
C ASP A 125 11.14 -17.23 3.74
N ALA A 126 11.84 -17.93 4.65
CA ALA A 126 13.00 -18.74 4.28
C ALA A 126 12.59 -20.17 3.88
N THR A 127 11.32 -20.53 4.09
CA THR A 127 10.77 -21.87 3.85
C THR A 127 9.69 -21.87 2.77
N GLY A 128 9.89 -21.12 1.67
CA GLY A 128 9.17 -21.29 0.40
C GLY A 128 7.66 -21.61 0.47
N THR A 129 6.93 -21.07 1.44
CA THR A 129 5.53 -21.42 1.65
C THR A 129 4.72 -20.41 0.88
N LYS A 130 4.24 -20.81 -0.29
CA LYS A 130 3.37 -20.09 -1.25
C LYS A 130 2.85 -18.71 -0.80
N ASN A 131 3.10 -17.73 -1.67
CA ASN A 131 2.68 -16.31 -1.69
C ASN A 131 1.14 -16.03 -1.59
N ASP A 132 0.39 -16.81 -0.81
CA ASP A 132 -1.07 -16.74 -0.81
C ASP A 132 -1.61 -15.69 0.18
N ALA A 133 -0.77 -15.13 1.06
CA ALA A 133 -1.14 -14.00 1.90
C ALA A 133 0.01 -13.01 2.10
N ILE A 134 -0.29 -11.71 2.07
CA ILE A 134 0.67 -10.61 2.23
C ILE A 134 0.09 -9.57 3.19
N ASP A 135 0.88 -9.14 4.15
CA ASP A 135 0.51 -8.03 5.02
C ASP A 135 0.71 -6.70 4.28
N VAL A 136 -0.31 -5.85 4.28
CA VAL A 136 -0.31 -4.57 3.55
C VAL A 136 -0.82 -3.44 4.43
N SER A 137 -0.22 -2.25 4.30
CA SER A 137 -0.87 -1.00 4.71
C SER A 137 -1.41 -0.28 3.47
N ILE A 138 -2.52 0.42 3.66
CA ILE A 138 -3.23 1.12 2.59
C ILE A 138 -3.40 2.57 3.01
N ASN A 139 -2.93 3.49 2.17
CA ASN A 139 -3.04 4.91 2.37
C ASN A 139 -3.74 5.56 1.18
N SER A 140 -4.41 6.68 1.43
CA SER A 140 -4.97 7.54 0.39
C SER A 140 -3.84 8.11 -0.47
N ALA A 141 -3.91 7.96 -1.80
CA ALA A 141 -2.92 8.57 -2.69
C ALA A 141 -3.10 10.09 -2.82
N LEU A 142 -4.19 10.66 -2.28
CA LEU A 142 -4.49 12.08 -2.35
C LEU A 142 -3.78 12.88 -1.26
N ASN A 143 -3.68 12.34 -0.04
CA ASN A 143 -3.16 13.04 1.13
C ASN A 143 -2.24 12.17 2.01
N GLY A 144 -1.92 10.95 1.59
CA GLY A 144 -1.03 10.03 2.31
C GLY A 144 -1.63 9.41 3.56
N TRP A 145 -2.87 9.77 3.90
CA TRP A 145 -3.50 9.39 5.16
C TRP A 145 -3.86 7.89 5.20
N PRO A 146 -3.63 7.22 6.34
CA PRO A 146 -3.93 5.80 6.49
C PRO A 146 -5.43 5.51 6.34
N VAL A 147 -5.72 4.38 5.70
CA VAL A 147 -7.06 3.80 5.62
C VAL A 147 -7.23 2.83 6.78
N ILE A 148 -8.20 3.08 7.65
CA ILE A 148 -8.44 2.28 8.84
C ILE A 148 -9.88 1.75 8.87
N VAL A 149 -10.09 0.69 9.64
CA VAL A 149 -11.44 0.31 10.08
C VAL A 149 -11.73 1.02 11.39
N THR A 150 -12.90 1.65 11.50
CA THR A 150 -13.37 2.35 12.72
C THR A 150 -14.78 1.93 13.08
N GLY A 151 -15.17 2.14 14.34
CA GLY A 151 -16.52 1.89 14.85
C GLY A 151 -16.68 0.48 15.41
N ASP A 152 -17.00 0.38 16.70
CA ASP A 152 -17.11 -0.91 17.39
C ASP A 152 -18.41 -1.65 17.04
N TYR A 153 -19.51 -0.90 16.85
CA TYR A 153 -20.86 -1.45 16.61
C TYR A 153 -21.29 -1.41 15.14
N ASP A 154 -20.73 -0.49 14.35
CA ASP A 154 -20.93 -0.40 12.89
C ASP A 154 -19.57 -0.16 12.21
N PRO A 155 -18.76 -1.23 12.06
CA PRO A 155 -17.41 -1.10 11.53
C PRO A 155 -17.43 -0.59 10.10
N ARG A 156 -16.68 0.48 9.83
CA ARG A 156 -16.58 1.12 8.52
C ARG A 156 -15.14 1.49 8.18
N VAL A 157 -14.82 1.46 6.89
CA VAL A 157 -13.50 1.88 6.40
C VAL A 157 -13.49 3.39 6.17
N VAL A 158 -12.52 4.08 6.78
CA VAL A 158 -12.36 5.53 6.71
C VAL A 158 -10.89 5.90 6.47
N VAL A 159 -10.65 7.15 6.09
CA VAL A 159 -9.31 7.74 6.03
C VAL A 159 -9.12 8.65 7.24
N VAL A 160 -8.02 8.52 7.97
CA VAL A 160 -7.70 9.35 9.16
C VAL A 160 -6.36 10.05 9.00
N PRO A 161 -6.15 11.23 9.61
CA PRO A 161 -4.87 11.94 9.54
C PRO A 161 -3.66 11.07 9.93
N GLU A 162 -2.47 11.46 9.45
CA GLU A 162 -1.21 10.71 9.59
C GLU A 162 -0.77 10.43 11.05
N THR A 163 -1.32 11.16 12.02
CA THR A 163 -1.01 10.95 13.44
C THR A 163 -1.47 9.60 13.99
N PHE A 164 -2.25 8.83 13.23
CA PHE A 164 -2.63 7.46 13.56
C PHE A 164 -1.62 6.46 13.00
N ALA A 165 -1.26 5.46 13.80
CA ALA A 165 -0.36 4.40 13.36
C ALA A 165 -0.95 3.68 12.11
N PRO A 166 -0.11 3.32 11.12
CA PRO A 166 -0.57 2.58 9.95
C PRO A 166 -1.25 1.27 10.35
N VAL A 167 -2.45 1.03 9.83
CA VAL A 167 -3.15 -0.24 10.03
C VAL A 167 -2.65 -1.25 9.02
N THR A 168 -2.35 -2.44 9.50
CA THR A 168 -2.00 -3.58 8.66
C THR A 168 -3.24 -4.41 8.36
N TYR A 169 -3.49 -4.63 7.09
CA TYR A 169 -4.45 -5.60 6.57
C TYR A 169 -3.70 -6.83 6.09
N ARG A 170 -4.34 -8.00 6.17
CA ARG A 170 -3.82 -9.21 5.53
C ARG A 170 -4.55 -9.43 4.21
N ALA A 171 -3.85 -9.25 3.09
CA ALA A 171 -4.35 -9.53 1.75
C ALA A 171 -4.14 -11.01 1.43
N VAL A 172 -5.22 -11.78 1.25
CA VAL A 172 -5.19 -13.21 0.90
C VAL A 172 -5.57 -13.38 -0.56
N LYS A 173 -4.72 -14.04 -1.35
CA LYS A 173 -4.95 -14.28 -2.77
C LYS A 173 -6.01 -15.36 -2.94
N VAL A 174 -7.04 -15.08 -3.75
CA VAL A 174 -8.18 -15.98 -4.00
C VAL A 174 -8.42 -16.25 -5.48
N GLY A 175 -7.61 -15.67 -6.36
CA GLY A 175 -7.67 -15.91 -7.80
C GLY A 175 -6.58 -15.13 -8.56
N ASN A 176 -6.39 -15.46 -9.83
CA ASN A 176 -5.62 -14.68 -10.79
C ASN A 176 -6.55 -13.82 -11.65
#